data_AF-A0A800E9H9-F1
#
_entry.id   AF-A0A800E9H9-F1
#
_cell.length_a   1.000
_cell.length_b   1.000
_cell.length_c   1.000
_cell.angle_alpha   90.00
_cell.angle_beta   90.00
_cell.angle_gamma   90.00
#
_symmetry.space_group_name_H-M   'P 1'
#
loop_
_entity.id
_entity.type
_entity.pdbx_description
1 polymer ?
#
loop_
_entity_poly.entity_id
_entity_poly.type
_entity_poly.pdbx_seq_one_letter_code
_entity_poly.pdbx_strand_id
1 'polypeptide(L)'
;MVTYTDYSKKGEEAVLDRASSLIGKSFQSISKLSPYPKDELNKKNKGNAGNFIEHHWFGIKNNSSPNPDFESSGIELKVCPLITRKTKGDVVKENTKSCSINYFELIGEEWETSHFKSKMKKVLFVFYKYNSENFLSQKVLNVALWSLYNDEGVIKIDWIKARDMVREGKAHELSMLNHKVMGPNTSGVGKMKPQPVTTYQTTAKERSFMLKRGFVDQFWQSLKYPEKYESIYDTLNLAVSDNFELELLKRVNKYKGKTIKEVASFLKFNVPKSKGAAPIVLRKAIGFNKESSRIKEFDQLGIGFKTIPVREDDLRPFESTSFPIIKFKELESEQDWESSTLSEHLSRILFLPVIRTTK
;
A
#
# COMPACT_ATOMS: atom_id res chain seq x y z
N MET A 1 4.76 28.74 33.02
CA MET A 1 3.71 28.63 31.98
C MET A 1 4.02 27.40 31.14
N VAL A 2 3.09 26.48 30.96
CA VAL A 2 3.27 25.36 30.01
C VAL A 2 3.16 25.94 28.61
N THR A 3 4.25 25.96 27.84
CA THR A 3 4.24 26.42 26.46
C THR A 3 3.71 25.32 25.56
N TYR A 4 2.49 25.49 25.07
CA TYR A 4 1.89 24.62 24.06
C TYR A 4 2.56 24.88 22.70
N THR A 5 3.10 23.85 22.07
CA THR A 5 3.72 23.97 20.74
C THR A 5 2.83 23.34 19.70
N ASP A 6 2.12 24.14 18.91
CA ASP A 6 1.41 23.64 17.74
C ASP A 6 2.41 23.25 16.64
N TYR A 7 2.51 21.96 16.34
CA TYR A 7 3.45 21.44 15.36
C TYR A 7 3.00 21.64 13.91
N SER A 8 1.73 22.02 13.66
CA SER A 8 1.24 22.24 12.30
C SER A 8 2.05 23.31 11.54
N LYS A 9 2.64 24.25 12.29
CA LYS A 9 3.41 25.38 11.76
C LYS A 9 4.92 25.16 11.77
N LYS A 10 5.39 23.96 12.14
CA LYS A 10 6.81 23.65 12.27
C LYS A 10 7.38 23.05 10.98
N GLY A 11 8.70 23.16 10.84
CA GLY A 11 9.44 22.55 9.74
C GLY A 11 9.52 21.03 9.87
N GLU A 12 9.85 20.38 8.76
CA GLU A 12 9.91 18.92 8.62
C GLU A 12 10.78 18.24 9.68
N GLU A 13 11.99 18.75 9.92
CA GLU A 13 12.90 18.20 10.94
C GLU A 13 12.27 18.17 12.34
N ALA A 14 11.70 19.29 12.78
CA ALA A 14 11.04 19.37 14.08
C ALA A 14 9.81 18.44 14.19
N VAL A 15 9.07 18.25 13.09
CA VAL A 15 7.96 17.30 13.03
C VAL A 15 8.47 15.85 13.15
N LEU A 16 9.53 15.50 12.43
CA LEU A 16 10.11 14.15 12.44
C LEU A 16 10.78 13.81 13.77
N ASP A 17 11.49 14.75 14.39
CA ASP A 17 12.07 14.59 15.72
C ASP A 17 10.97 14.33 16.76
N ARG A 18 9.92 15.15 16.71
CA ARG A 18 8.75 14.98 17.56
C ARG A 18 8.09 13.62 17.32
N ALA A 19 7.92 13.21 16.07
CA ALA A 19 7.34 11.92 15.73
C ALA A 19 8.19 10.74 16.23
N SER A 20 9.51 10.80 16.05
CA SER A 20 10.45 9.75 16.45
C SER A 20 10.39 9.48 17.96
N SER A 21 10.13 10.52 18.75
CA SER A 21 9.93 10.37 20.19
C SER A 21 8.67 9.60 20.60
N LEU A 22 7.73 9.30 19.68
CA LEU A 22 6.59 8.40 19.93
C LEU A 22 7.01 6.94 20.07
N ILE A 23 8.10 6.53 19.41
CA ILE A 23 8.48 5.13 19.30
C ILE A 23 8.62 4.50 20.68
N GLY A 24 7.97 3.35 20.86
CA GLY A 24 7.96 2.60 22.11
C GLY A 24 6.98 3.09 23.17
N LYS A 25 6.33 4.25 23.00
CA LYS A 25 5.34 4.77 23.97
C LYS A 25 3.99 4.10 23.78
N SER A 26 3.32 3.83 24.90
CA SER A 26 1.90 3.50 24.89
C SER A 26 1.05 4.76 24.80
N PHE A 27 -0.20 4.63 24.37
CA PHE A 27 -1.15 5.74 24.36
C PHE A 27 -1.37 6.27 25.78
N GLN A 28 -1.31 5.41 26.81
CA GLN A 28 -1.31 5.85 28.19
C GLN A 28 -0.12 6.77 28.52
N SER A 29 1.10 6.41 28.11
CA SER A 29 2.28 7.25 28.33
C SER A 29 2.20 8.56 27.54
N ILE A 30 1.70 8.51 26.30
CA ILE A 30 1.46 9.71 25.47
C ILE A 30 0.50 10.66 26.16
N SER A 31 -0.65 10.17 26.65
CA SER A 31 -1.63 10.98 27.38
C SER A 31 -1.06 11.58 28.68
N LYS A 32 -0.18 10.87 29.38
CA LYS A 32 0.48 11.37 30.60
C LYS A 32 1.53 12.46 30.30
N LEU A 33 2.26 12.32 29.21
CA LEU A 33 3.31 13.27 28.77
C LEU A 33 2.76 14.42 27.93
N SER A 34 1.50 14.33 27.50
CA SER A 34 0.81 15.36 26.73
C SER A 34 0.84 16.68 27.49
N PRO A 35 1.46 17.74 26.96
CA PRO A 35 1.35 19.06 27.55
C PRO A 35 -0.07 19.63 27.36
N TYR A 36 -0.84 19.11 26.40
CA TYR A 36 -2.18 19.58 26.01
C TYR A 36 -3.29 19.15 26.98
N PRO A 37 -4.40 19.91 27.07
CA PRO A 37 -5.55 19.55 27.88
C PRO A 37 -6.02 18.12 27.62
N LYS A 38 -6.32 17.40 28.71
CA LYS A 38 -6.89 16.06 28.63
C LYS A 38 -8.38 16.20 28.33
N ASP A 39 -8.72 16.16 27.05
CA ASP A 39 -10.11 15.99 26.66
C ASP A 39 -10.59 14.58 27.08
N GLU A 40 -11.86 14.44 27.43
CA GLU A 40 -12.42 13.12 27.72
C GLU A 40 -12.33 12.25 26.46
N LEU A 41 -11.51 11.20 26.53
CA LEU A 41 -11.42 10.18 25.49
C LEU A 41 -12.79 9.56 25.26
N ASN A 42 -13.46 9.97 24.18
CA ASN A 42 -14.74 9.38 23.80
C ASN A 42 -14.52 7.94 23.32
N LYS A 43 -14.71 6.97 24.23
CA LYS A 43 -14.50 5.53 24.01
C LYS A 43 -15.37 4.95 22.88
N LYS A 44 -16.42 5.64 22.44
CA LYS A 44 -17.36 5.15 21.41
C LYS A 44 -16.94 5.45 19.97
N ASN A 45 -15.99 6.36 19.74
CA ASN A 45 -15.58 6.72 18.38
C ASN A 45 -14.46 5.82 17.85
N LYS A 46 -14.71 5.13 16.74
CA LYS A 46 -13.76 4.21 16.08
C LYS A 46 -12.59 4.92 15.36
N GLY A 47 -12.64 6.24 15.16
CA GLY A 47 -11.57 7.06 14.55
C GLY A 47 -10.56 7.67 15.54
N ASN A 48 -10.47 7.12 16.76
CA ASN A 48 -9.87 7.78 17.92
C ASN A 48 -8.33 7.86 17.88
N ALA A 49 -7.62 6.95 17.20
CA ALA A 49 -6.16 6.92 17.28
C ALA A 49 -5.45 8.08 16.54
N GLY A 50 -5.98 8.50 15.38
CA GLY A 50 -5.47 9.66 14.62
C GLY A 50 -5.55 10.93 15.46
N ASN A 51 -6.79 11.34 15.75
CA ASN A 51 -7.10 12.50 16.58
C ASN A 51 -6.38 12.47 17.94
N PHE A 52 -6.22 11.29 18.55
CA PHE A 52 -5.48 11.14 19.79
C PHE A 52 -4.01 11.56 19.64
N ILE A 53 -3.31 11.08 18.61
CA ILE A 53 -1.91 11.41 18.38
C ILE A 53 -1.76 12.87 17.92
N GLU A 54 -2.63 13.34 17.02
CA GLU A 54 -2.70 14.74 16.57
C GLU A 54 -2.76 15.69 17.76
N HIS A 55 -3.74 15.49 18.64
CA HIS A 55 -3.97 16.38 19.79
C HIS A 55 -2.91 16.20 20.88
N HIS A 56 -2.75 14.98 21.40
CA HIS A 56 -1.92 14.76 22.60
C HIS A 56 -0.41 14.80 22.33
N TRP A 57 0.02 14.61 21.08
CA TRP A 57 1.44 14.63 20.76
C TRP A 57 1.88 15.85 19.97
N PHE A 58 1.09 16.24 18.96
CA PHE A 58 1.44 17.33 18.04
C PHE A 58 0.70 18.64 18.31
N GLY A 59 -0.31 18.65 19.20
CA GLY A 59 -1.09 19.84 19.51
C GLY A 59 -2.04 20.27 18.39
N ILE A 60 -2.29 19.38 17.43
CA ILE A 60 -3.16 19.64 16.29
C ILE A 60 -4.60 19.40 16.75
N LYS A 61 -5.43 20.43 16.64
CA LYS A 61 -6.85 20.34 16.99
C LYS A 61 -7.60 19.63 15.87
N ASN A 62 -8.56 18.79 16.25
CA ASN A 62 -9.49 18.17 15.30
C ASN A 62 -10.19 19.25 14.46
N ASN A 63 -10.05 19.16 13.15
CA ASN A 63 -10.57 20.13 12.20
C ASN A 63 -10.93 19.42 10.88
N SER A 64 -11.62 20.12 9.98
CA SER A 64 -11.98 19.63 8.65
C SER A 64 -11.17 20.29 7.54
N SER A 65 -9.95 20.74 7.84
CA SER A 65 -9.09 21.42 6.87
C SER A 65 -8.77 20.48 5.70
N PRO A 66 -8.83 20.97 4.46
CA PRO A 66 -8.34 20.19 3.32
C PRO A 66 -6.80 20.09 3.34
N ASN A 67 -6.09 21.00 4.02
CA ASN A 67 -4.63 21.05 4.00
C ASN A 67 -4.00 19.84 4.73
N PRO A 68 -2.70 19.57 4.48
CA PRO A 68 -1.93 18.63 5.29
C PRO A 68 -1.94 19.01 6.78
N ASP A 69 -1.90 18.01 7.67
CA ASP A 69 -1.87 18.24 9.12
C ASP A 69 -0.71 19.14 9.59
N PHE A 70 0.44 19.06 8.91
CA PHE A 70 1.59 19.93 9.12
C PHE A 70 1.80 20.88 7.93
N GLU A 71 0.92 21.88 7.80
CA GLU A 71 0.85 22.82 6.67
C GLU A 71 2.22 23.40 6.26
N SER A 72 3.02 23.89 7.22
CA SER A 72 4.33 24.50 6.92
C SER A 72 5.34 23.55 6.28
N SER A 73 5.20 22.24 6.52
CA SER A 73 6.09 21.20 5.98
C SER A 73 5.45 20.41 4.84
N GLY A 74 4.15 20.60 4.60
CA GLY A 74 3.38 19.83 3.62
C GLY A 74 3.28 18.33 3.95
N ILE A 75 3.29 17.98 5.23
CA ILE A 75 3.22 16.59 5.70
C ILE A 75 1.82 16.29 6.24
N GLU A 76 1.23 15.21 5.78
CA GLU A 76 -0.01 14.64 6.33
C GLU A 76 0.33 13.55 7.35
N LEU A 77 -0.38 13.50 8.47
CA LEU A 77 -0.22 12.48 9.52
C LEU A 77 -1.20 11.32 9.30
N LYS A 78 -0.69 10.09 9.25
CA LYS A 78 -1.53 8.89 9.19
C LYS A 78 -1.15 7.90 10.28
N VAL A 79 -2.04 7.75 11.26
CA VAL A 79 -1.88 6.78 12.36
C VAL A 79 -2.44 5.43 11.93
N CYS A 80 -1.57 4.45 11.74
CA CYS A 80 -1.90 3.18 11.10
C CYS A 80 -1.88 1.99 12.08
N PRO A 81 -3.01 1.29 12.26
CA PRO A 81 -3.09 0.13 13.14
C PRO A 81 -2.39 -1.10 12.55
N LEU A 82 -1.66 -1.80 13.40
CA LEU A 82 -1.05 -3.09 13.12
C LEU A 82 -1.72 -4.20 13.93
N ILE A 83 -1.90 -5.37 13.31
CA ILE A 83 -2.31 -6.62 13.97
C ILE A 83 -1.21 -7.66 13.84
N THR A 84 -1.04 -8.51 14.85
CA THR A 84 -0.04 -9.58 14.79
C THR A 84 -0.65 -10.83 14.15
N ARG A 85 -0.10 -11.28 13.02
CA ARG A 85 -0.39 -12.59 12.41
C ARG A 85 0.73 -13.57 12.75
N LYS A 86 0.37 -14.84 13.02
CA LYS A 86 1.33 -15.88 13.48
C LYS A 86 2.56 -16.05 12.57
N THR A 87 2.40 -15.94 11.25
CA THR A 87 3.50 -16.18 10.30
C THR A 87 4.12 -14.94 9.68
N LYS A 88 3.39 -13.81 9.67
CA LYS A 88 3.86 -12.56 9.06
C LYS A 88 4.32 -11.54 10.10
N GLY A 89 4.14 -11.81 11.40
CA GLY A 89 4.37 -10.85 12.46
C GLY A 89 3.32 -9.74 12.42
N ASP A 90 3.71 -8.52 12.79
CA ASP A 90 2.83 -7.36 12.73
C ASP A 90 2.61 -6.93 11.28
N VAL A 91 1.36 -6.77 10.89
CA VAL A 91 0.93 -6.34 9.54
C VAL A 91 -0.11 -5.23 9.66
N VAL A 92 -0.25 -4.41 8.63
CA VAL A 92 -1.27 -3.36 8.58
C VAL A 92 -2.67 -3.98 8.61
N LYS A 93 -3.53 -3.43 9.46
CA LYS A 93 -4.86 -3.97 9.72
C LYS A 93 -5.88 -3.63 8.63
N GLU A 94 -5.87 -2.39 8.14
CA GLU A 94 -6.92 -1.83 7.28
C GLU A 94 -6.37 -0.82 6.26
N ASN A 95 -7.19 -0.46 5.27
CA ASN A 95 -6.86 0.58 4.29
C ASN A 95 -6.71 1.95 4.98
N THR A 96 -5.74 2.75 4.52
CA THR A 96 -5.45 4.06 5.13
C THR A 96 -6.19 5.16 4.38
N LYS A 97 -7.11 5.85 5.06
CA LYS A 97 -7.85 6.97 4.47
C LYS A 97 -6.93 8.14 4.11
N SER A 98 -7.05 8.65 2.88
CA SER A 98 -6.34 9.85 2.39
C SER A 98 -7.19 11.10 2.53
N CYS A 99 -8.20 11.27 1.66
CA CYS A 99 -9.14 12.39 1.66
C CYS A 99 -10.53 11.93 1.18
N SER A 100 -11.57 12.68 1.54
CA SER A 100 -12.93 12.46 1.03
C SER A 100 -13.01 12.86 -0.45
N ILE A 101 -13.86 12.19 -1.23
CA ILE A 101 -14.06 12.51 -2.64
C ILE A 101 -15.26 13.45 -2.77
N ASN A 102 -15.03 14.65 -3.30
CA ASN A 102 -16.09 15.51 -3.80
C ASN A 102 -16.26 15.28 -5.31
N TYR A 103 -17.37 14.65 -5.72
CA TYR A 103 -17.58 14.28 -7.11
C TYR A 103 -17.64 15.48 -8.07
N PHE A 104 -18.14 16.64 -7.62
CA PHE A 104 -18.23 17.84 -8.45
C PHE A 104 -16.88 18.52 -8.65
N GLU A 105 -16.04 18.55 -7.61
CA GLU A 105 -14.69 19.10 -7.71
C GLU A 105 -13.78 18.15 -8.51
N LEU A 106 -13.86 16.86 -8.23
CA LEU A 106 -12.97 15.84 -8.83
C LEU A 106 -12.97 15.90 -10.36
N ILE A 107 -14.12 16.10 -11.01
CA ILE A 107 -14.20 16.14 -12.48
C ILE A 107 -13.44 17.33 -13.09
N GLY A 108 -13.26 18.41 -12.33
CA GLY A 108 -12.50 19.60 -12.74
C GLY A 108 -11.03 19.55 -12.36
N GLU A 109 -10.60 18.57 -11.57
CA GLU A 109 -9.20 18.44 -11.15
C GLU A 109 -8.33 17.82 -12.25
N GLU A 110 -7.09 18.30 -12.30
CA GLU A 110 -5.97 17.64 -12.99
C GLU A 110 -4.96 17.14 -11.96
N TRP A 111 -4.23 16.06 -12.28
CA TRP A 111 -3.36 15.39 -11.30
C TRP A 111 -2.38 16.36 -10.61
N GLU A 112 -1.73 17.23 -11.38
CA GLU A 112 -0.69 18.15 -10.89
C GLU A 112 -1.22 19.16 -9.87
N THR A 113 -2.49 19.54 -9.98
CA THR A 113 -3.16 20.51 -9.10
C THR A 113 -4.24 19.85 -8.24
N SER A 114 -4.31 18.52 -8.22
CA SER A 114 -5.36 17.78 -7.53
C SER A 114 -5.26 17.94 -6.02
N HIS A 115 -6.40 17.96 -5.35
CA HIS A 115 -6.46 17.99 -3.89
C HIS A 115 -5.75 16.77 -3.29
N PHE A 116 -5.94 15.60 -3.92
CA PHE A 116 -5.28 14.36 -3.51
C PHE A 116 -3.75 14.49 -3.53
N LYS A 117 -3.15 14.95 -4.65
CA LYS A 117 -1.69 15.08 -4.77
C LYS A 117 -1.13 16.07 -3.75
N SER A 118 -1.80 17.22 -3.59
CA SER A 118 -1.42 18.24 -2.61
C SER A 118 -1.35 17.65 -1.19
N LYS A 119 -2.40 16.95 -0.76
CA LYS A 119 -2.49 16.38 0.59
C LYS A 119 -1.56 15.19 0.82
N MET A 120 -1.37 14.34 -0.19
CA MET A 120 -0.62 13.08 -0.06
C MET A 120 0.86 13.20 -0.47
N LYS A 121 1.37 14.40 -0.76
CA LYS A 121 2.75 14.61 -1.22
C LYS A 121 3.80 13.99 -0.29
N LYS A 122 3.64 14.19 1.02
CA LYS A 122 4.43 13.56 2.08
C LYS A 122 3.50 13.07 3.18
N VAL A 123 3.69 11.85 3.63
CA VAL A 123 2.87 11.24 4.69
C VAL A 123 3.76 10.72 5.80
N LEU A 124 3.58 11.27 7.01
CA LEU A 124 4.15 10.72 8.22
C LEU A 124 3.25 9.60 8.73
N PHE A 125 3.71 8.36 8.59
CA PHE A 125 3.06 7.21 9.17
C PHE A 125 3.47 7.01 10.63
N VAL A 126 2.48 6.81 11.51
CA VAL A 126 2.68 6.37 12.89
C VAL A 126 2.08 4.98 13.04
N PHE A 127 2.93 3.96 13.11
CA PHE A 127 2.51 2.57 13.19
C PHE A 127 2.37 2.14 14.65
N TYR A 128 1.19 1.64 15.02
CA TYR A 128 0.92 1.21 16.40
C TYR A 128 0.30 -0.18 16.45
N LYS A 129 0.59 -0.92 17.51
CA LYS A 129 -0.05 -2.22 17.78
C LYS A 129 -1.47 -2.01 18.25
N TYR A 130 -2.43 -2.42 17.44
CA TYR A 130 -3.86 -2.34 17.73
C TYR A 130 -4.22 -3.28 18.89
N ASN A 131 -5.02 -2.77 19.83
CA ASN A 131 -5.59 -3.56 20.91
C ASN A 131 -7.08 -3.22 21.02
N SER A 132 -7.94 -4.20 20.72
CA SER A 132 -9.40 -4.04 20.77
C SER A 132 -9.95 -3.94 22.19
N GLU A 133 -9.24 -4.47 23.18
CA GLU A 133 -9.70 -4.53 24.58
C GLU A 133 -9.37 -3.24 25.33
N ASN A 134 -8.21 -2.62 25.04
CA ASN A 134 -7.76 -1.43 25.74
C ASN A 134 -7.07 -0.43 24.81
N PHE A 135 -7.77 0.64 24.49
CA PHE A 135 -7.26 1.74 23.65
C PHE A 135 -5.97 2.38 24.19
N LEU A 136 -5.85 2.54 25.52
CA LEU A 136 -4.68 3.18 26.13
C LEU A 136 -3.44 2.27 26.19
N SER A 137 -3.61 0.95 26.04
CA SER A 137 -2.48 0.01 26.02
C SER A 137 -1.82 -0.12 24.63
N GLN A 138 -2.44 0.46 23.61
CA GLN A 138 -1.87 0.54 22.25
C GLN A 138 -0.46 1.14 22.30
N LYS A 139 0.49 0.50 21.61
CA LYS A 139 1.91 0.87 21.62
C LYS A 139 2.37 1.30 20.24
N VAL A 140 2.97 2.47 20.13
CA VAL A 140 3.63 2.92 18.89
C VAL A 140 4.89 2.08 18.69
N LEU A 141 4.99 1.41 17.54
CA LEU A 141 6.10 0.53 17.19
C LEU A 141 7.14 1.23 16.33
N ASN A 142 6.71 2.11 15.42
CA ASN A 142 7.60 2.87 14.57
C ASN A 142 6.92 4.12 14.00
N VAL A 143 7.71 5.05 13.48
CA VAL A 143 7.25 6.16 12.64
C VAL A 143 8.09 6.21 11.37
N ALA A 144 7.50 6.61 10.25
CA ALA A 144 8.25 6.73 9.01
C ALA A 144 7.62 7.77 8.07
N LEU A 145 8.47 8.51 7.37
CA LEU A 145 8.04 9.42 6.32
C LEU A 145 7.99 8.69 4.98
N TRP A 146 6.84 8.71 4.34
CA TRP A 146 6.63 8.25 2.97
C TRP A 146 6.48 9.46 2.04
N SER A 147 6.97 9.34 0.81
CA SER A 147 6.93 10.38 -0.21
C SER A 147 6.21 9.86 -1.44
N LEU A 148 5.20 10.61 -1.92
CA LEU A 148 4.47 10.29 -3.14
C LEU A 148 5.38 10.18 -4.35
N TYR A 149 6.50 10.91 -4.38
CA TYR A 149 7.46 10.88 -5.48
C TYR A 149 7.85 9.46 -5.90
N ASN A 150 8.06 8.57 -4.93
CA ASN A 150 8.51 7.19 -5.18
C ASN A 150 7.44 6.30 -5.86
N ASP A 151 6.17 6.67 -5.74
CA ASP A 151 5.02 5.86 -6.16
C ASP A 151 4.04 6.67 -7.04
N GLU A 152 4.45 7.84 -7.52
CA GLU A 152 3.59 8.81 -8.20
C GLU A 152 2.96 8.22 -9.45
N GLY A 153 3.73 7.48 -10.25
CA GLY A 153 3.26 6.87 -11.49
C GLY A 153 2.07 5.93 -11.28
N VAL A 154 2.14 5.06 -10.26
CA VAL A 154 1.05 4.10 -9.98
C VAL A 154 -0.15 4.78 -9.32
N ILE A 155 0.07 5.70 -8.39
CA ILE A 155 -1.01 6.40 -7.70
C ILE A 155 -1.76 7.35 -8.65
N LYS A 156 -1.05 8.02 -9.57
CA LYS A 156 -1.64 8.86 -10.61
C LYS A 156 -2.58 8.08 -11.51
N ILE A 157 -2.20 6.88 -11.94
CA ILE A 157 -3.05 6.01 -12.78
C ILE A 157 -4.35 5.67 -12.05
N ASP A 158 -4.26 5.26 -10.78
CA ASP A 158 -5.43 4.94 -9.97
C ASP A 158 -6.34 6.16 -9.76
N TRP A 159 -5.76 7.34 -9.49
CA TRP A 159 -6.51 8.57 -9.32
C TRP A 159 -7.24 8.99 -10.61
N ILE A 160 -6.54 8.97 -11.76
CA ILE A 160 -7.11 9.29 -13.08
C ILE A 160 -8.27 8.35 -13.38
N LYS A 161 -8.09 7.04 -13.13
CA LYS A 161 -9.15 6.04 -13.32
C LYS A 161 -10.42 6.39 -12.53
N ALA A 162 -10.27 6.74 -11.25
CA ALA A 162 -11.40 7.14 -10.42
C ALA A 162 -12.07 8.42 -10.95
N ARG A 163 -11.29 9.45 -11.31
CA ARG A 163 -11.80 10.70 -11.88
C ARG A 163 -12.58 10.46 -13.17
N ASP A 164 -12.01 9.70 -14.09
CA ASP A 164 -12.59 9.48 -15.41
C ASP A 164 -13.91 8.68 -15.29
N MET A 165 -14.00 7.71 -14.37
CA MET A 165 -15.28 7.06 -14.05
C MET A 165 -16.34 8.07 -13.56
N VAL A 166 -15.97 9.10 -12.78
CA VAL A 166 -16.92 10.14 -12.36
C VAL A 166 -17.30 11.05 -13.54
N ARG A 167 -16.34 11.42 -14.40
CA ARG A 167 -16.59 12.19 -15.64
C ARG A 167 -17.54 11.44 -16.59
N GLU A 168 -17.51 10.11 -16.59
CA GLU A 168 -18.43 9.25 -17.35
C GLU A 168 -19.81 9.05 -16.69
N GLY A 169 -20.07 9.62 -15.50
CA GLY A 169 -21.33 9.42 -14.76
C GLY A 169 -21.44 8.07 -14.04
N LYS A 170 -20.32 7.36 -13.88
CA LYS A 170 -20.22 6.03 -13.24
C LYS A 170 -19.70 6.11 -11.80
N ALA A 171 -19.95 7.20 -11.07
CA ALA A 171 -19.48 7.34 -9.69
C ALA A 171 -20.08 6.25 -8.75
N HIS A 172 -21.29 5.78 -9.06
CA HIS A 172 -21.95 4.69 -8.36
C HIS A 172 -21.23 3.33 -8.48
N GLU A 173 -20.45 3.12 -9.55
CA GLU A 173 -19.65 1.92 -9.81
C GLU A 173 -18.23 1.98 -9.23
N LEU A 174 -17.82 3.13 -8.68
CA LEU A 174 -16.49 3.26 -8.09
C LEU A 174 -16.24 2.15 -7.07
N SER A 175 -15.09 1.50 -7.17
CA SER A 175 -14.70 0.45 -6.23
C SER A 175 -13.19 0.39 -6.13
N MET A 176 -12.70 0.19 -4.91
CA MET A 176 -11.27 -0.02 -4.65
C MET A 176 -10.73 -1.25 -5.37
N LEU A 177 -11.57 -2.27 -5.63
CA LEU A 177 -11.18 -3.47 -6.39
C LEU A 177 -10.64 -3.14 -7.78
N ASN A 178 -11.17 -2.08 -8.40
CA ASN A 178 -10.79 -1.70 -9.76
C ASN A 178 -9.42 -0.99 -9.81
N HIS A 179 -8.77 -0.76 -8.68
CA HIS A 179 -7.55 0.03 -8.58
C HIS A 179 -6.38 -0.82 -8.10
N LYS A 180 -5.14 -0.38 -8.29
CA LYS A 180 -3.94 -1.15 -7.96
C LYS A 180 -3.53 -0.97 -6.50
N VAL A 181 -3.20 0.25 -6.09
CA VAL A 181 -2.59 0.59 -4.79
C VAL A 181 -3.40 1.62 -3.99
N MET A 182 -4.23 2.41 -4.66
CA MET A 182 -5.04 3.46 -4.05
C MET A 182 -6.39 3.49 -4.74
N GLY A 183 -7.48 3.70 -4.02
CA GLY A 183 -8.77 3.82 -4.69
C GLY A 183 -9.91 4.30 -3.81
N PRO A 184 -11.08 4.50 -4.42
CA PRO A 184 -12.28 4.97 -3.73
C PRO A 184 -12.91 3.86 -2.89
N ASN A 185 -13.02 4.08 -1.59
CA ASN A 185 -13.76 3.19 -0.66
C ASN A 185 -14.96 3.92 -0.06
N THR A 186 -16.04 3.19 0.24
CA THR A 186 -17.24 3.77 0.85
C THR A 186 -16.93 4.39 2.21
N SER A 187 -17.49 5.57 2.48
CA SER A 187 -17.29 6.30 3.73
C SER A 187 -18.59 6.36 4.51
N GLY A 188 -18.56 5.89 5.76
CA GLY A 188 -19.75 5.78 6.60
C GLY A 188 -20.76 4.74 6.08
N VAL A 189 -21.90 4.67 6.76
CA VAL A 189 -22.95 3.70 6.44
C VAL A 189 -23.98 4.39 5.54
N GLY A 190 -24.05 3.96 4.28
CA GLY A 190 -25.19 4.24 3.37
C GLY A 190 -25.39 5.70 2.93
N LYS A 191 -24.45 6.61 3.20
CA LYS A 191 -24.57 8.01 2.77
C LYS A 191 -24.48 8.12 1.25
N MET A 192 -25.46 8.77 0.64
CA MET A 192 -25.49 9.06 -0.80
C MET A 192 -25.14 10.53 -1.04
N LYS A 193 -24.47 10.81 -2.15
CA LYS A 193 -24.11 12.14 -2.62
C LYS A 193 -24.58 12.33 -4.07
N PRO A 194 -25.00 13.54 -4.46
CA PRO A 194 -25.25 13.82 -5.88
C PRO A 194 -23.98 13.60 -6.70
N GLN A 195 -24.15 13.19 -7.96
CA GLN A 195 -23.06 13.08 -8.93
C GLN A 195 -23.22 14.12 -10.05
N PRO A 196 -22.12 14.67 -10.60
CA PRO A 196 -22.19 15.78 -11.57
C PRO A 196 -22.74 15.36 -12.94
N VAL A 197 -22.49 14.11 -13.34
CA VAL A 197 -22.97 13.53 -14.60
C VAL A 197 -24.02 12.48 -14.27
N THR A 198 -25.26 12.75 -14.64
CA THR A 198 -26.43 11.96 -14.19
C THR A 198 -26.96 10.97 -15.22
N THR A 199 -26.17 10.65 -16.26
CA THR A 199 -26.59 9.78 -17.37
C THR A 199 -27.10 8.41 -16.91
N TYR A 200 -26.49 7.82 -15.89
CA TYR A 200 -26.81 6.47 -15.41
C TYR A 200 -27.51 6.44 -14.04
N GLN A 201 -27.15 7.37 -13.15
CA GLN A 201 -27.70 7.51 -11.79
C GLN A 201 -27.72 9.00 -11.40
N THR A 202 -28.54 9.39 -10.43
CA THR A 202 -28.53 10.78 -9.91
C THR A 202 -27.64 10.92 -8.67
N THR A 203 -27.37 9.81 -7.98
CA THR A 203 -26.57 9.78 -6.75
C THR A 203 -25.61 8.59 -6.73
N ALA A 204 -24.55 8.72 -5.94
CA ALA A 204 -23.58 7.67 -5.67
C ALA A 204 -23.25 7.64 -4.17
N LYS A 205 -22.78 6.50 -3.66
CA LYS A 205 -22.33 6.38 -2.26
C LYS A 205 -21.22 7.39 -1.97
N GLU A 206 -21.17 7.96 -0.77
CA GLU A 206 -20.06 8.79 -0.32
C GLU A 206 -18.79 7.95 -0.22
N ARG A 207 -17.68 8.45 -0.78
CA ARG A 207 -16.42 7.73 -0.85
C ARG A 207 -15.25 8.61 -0.43
N SER A 208 -14.17 7.96 -0.02
CA SER A 208 -12.87 8.57 0.23
C SER A 208 -11.83 7.84 -0.59
N PHE A 209 -10.82 8.56 -1.07
CA PHE A 209 -9.59 7.92 -1.51
C PHE A 209 -8.89 7.29 -0.30
N MET A 210 -8.42 6.06 -0.47
CA MET A 210 -7.62 5.37 0.54
C MET A 210 -6.47 4.62 -0.12
N LEU A 211 -5.32 4.60 0.54
CA LEU A 211 -4.24 3.67 0.23
C LEU A 211 -4.67 2.25 0.64
N LYS A 212 -4.43 1.28 -0.23
CA LYS A 212 -4.72 -0.13 0.07
C LYS A 212 -3.84 -0.63 1.20
N ARG A 213 -4.41 -1.51 2.03
CA ARG A 213 -3.73 -2.21 3.12
C ARG A 213 -2.42 -2.85 2.63
N GLY A 214 -2.45 -3.59 1.53
CA GLY A 214 -1.27 -4.27 0.98
C GLY A 214 -0.14 -3.31 0.59
N PHE A 215 -0.47 -2.12 0.07
CA PHE A 215 0.52 -1.08 -0.24
C PHE A 215 1.21 -0.56 1.02
N VAL A 216 0.43 -0.19 2.04
CA VAL A 216 0.98 0.33 3.31
C VAL A 216 1.68 -0.78 4.10
N ASP A 217 1.19 -2.03 4.03
CA ASP A 217 1.83 -3.18 4.64
C ASP A 217 3.19 -3.45 4.01
N GLN A 218 3.32 -3.40 2.68
CA GLN A 218 4.60 -3.52 2.02
C GLN A 218 5.59 -2.46 2.54
N PHE A 219 5.17 -1.20 2.63
CA PHE A 219 6.02 -0.13 3.16
C PHE A 219 6.47 -0.46 4.59
N TRP A 220 5.52 -0.81 5.47
CA TRP A 220 5.80 -1.24 6.85
C TRP A 220 6.78 -2.43 6.93
N GLN A 221 6.57 -3.49 6.15
CA GLN A 221 7.44 -4.67 6.16
C GLN A 221 8.85 -4.32 5.67
N SER A 222 8.98 -3.42 4.69
CA SER A 222 10.28 -2.98 4.17
C SER A 222 11.06 -2.14 5.16
N LEU A 223 10.39 -1.40 6.05
CA LEU A 223 11.02 -0.69 7.16
C LEU A 223 11.53 -1.66 8.23
N LYS A 224 10.79 -2.74 8.49
CA LYS A 224 11.11 -3.69 9.56
C LYS A 224 12.17 -4.72 9.15
N TYR A 225 12.18 -5.11 7.89
CA TYR A 225 13.07 -6.15 7.34
C TYR A 225 13.75 -5.68 6.05
N PRO A 226 14.48 -4.55 6.06
CA PRO A 226 15.06 -3.95 4.86
C PRO A 226 15.96 -4.92 4.09
N GLU A 227 16.63 -5.85 4.78
CA GLU A 227 17.52 -6.86 4.19
C GLU A 227 16.81 -7.87 3.28
N LYS A 228 15.48 -8.03 3.46
CA LYS A 228 14.65 -8.95 2.66
C LYS A 228 14.15 -8.32 1.37
N TYR A 229 14.26 -7.00 1.22
CA TYR A 229 13.70 -6.26 0.09
C TYR A 229 14.78 -5.67 -0.80
N GLU A 230 14.57 -5.76 -2.11
CA GLU A 230 15.26 -4.98 -3.12
C GLU A 230 14.24 -4.07 -3.82
N SER A 231 14.70 -3.00 -4.46
CA SER A 231 13.87 -2.22 -5.38
C SER A 231 14.17 -2.63 -6.81
N ILE A 232 13.14 -2.84 -7.63
CA ILE A 232 13.30 -3.11 -9.05
C ILE A 232 13.92 -1.92 -9.78
N TYR A 233 13.68 -0.69 -9.31
CA TYR A 233 14.28 0.50 -9.88
C TYR A 233 15.80 0.48 -9.68
N ASP A 234 16.26 0.11 -8.49
CA ASP A 234 17.69 -0.04 -8.21
C ASP A 234 18.29 -1.21 -8.99
N THR A 235 17.65 -2.39 -8.98
CA THR A 235 18.23 -3.59 -9.59
C THR A 235 18.27 -3.52 -11.12
N LEU A 236 17.38 -2.74 -11.72
CA LEU A 236 17.32 -2.52 -13.17
C LEU A 236 17.88 -1.17 -13.61
N ASN A 237 18.35 -0.34 -12.67
CA ASN A 237 18.83 1.02 -12.90
C ASN A 237 17.80 1.88 -13.68
N LEU A 238 16.58 1.91 -13.18
CA LEU A 238 15.46 2.67 -13.74
C LEU A 238 15.22 3.94 -12.92
N ALA A 239 14.75 4.98 -13.59
CA ALA A 239 14.22 6.15 -12.92
C ALA A 239 12.87 5.81 -12.27
N VAL A 240 12.52 6.51 -11.19
CA VAL A 240 11.23 6.36 -10.49
C VAL A 240 10.03 6.63 -11.42
N SER A 241 10.22 7.48 -12.43
CA SER A 241 9.23 7.80 -13.45
C SER A 241 9.05 6.70 -14.50
N ASP A 242 9.94 5.71 -14.55
CA ASP A 242 9.89 4.66 -15.56
C ASP A 242 8.76 3.68 -15.29
N ASN A 243 8.14 3.18 -16.36
CA ASN A 243 7.17 2.10 -16.25
C ASN A 243 7.90 0.76 -16.09
N PHE A 244 8.19 0.39 -14.85
CA PHE A 244 8.92 -0.85 -14.58
C PHE A 244 8.17 -2.10 -15.06
N GLU A 245 6.83 -2.10 -15.13
CA GLU A 245 6.07 -3.26 -15.63
C GLU A 245 6.32 -3.48 -17.13
N LEU A 246 6.41 -2.39 -17.90
CA LEU A 246 6.76 -2.46 -19.31
C LEU A 246 8.21 -2.96 -19.48
N GLU A 247 9.14 -2.48 -18.66
CA GLU A 247 10.53 -2.95 -18.68
C GLU A 247 10.65 -4.43 -18.28
N LEU A 248 9.90 -4.85 -17.26
CA LEU A 248 9.79 -6.24 -16.85
C LEU A 248 9.35 -7.13 -18.02
N LEU A 249 8.31 -6.73 -18.75
CA LEU A 249 7.85 -7.47 -19.93
C LEU A 249 8.88 -7.49 -21.05
N LYS A 250 9.58 -6.37 -21.33
CA LYS A 250 10.67 -6.33 -22.32
C LYS A 250 11.77 -7.33 -21.97
N ARG A 251 12.17 -7.40 -20.70
CA ARG A 251 13.19 -8.34 -20.23
C ARG A 251 12.76 -9.79 -20.33
N VAL A 252 11.53 -10.11 -19.94
CA VAL A 252 10.98 -11.46 -20.13
C VAL A 252 10.99 -11.83 -21.61
N ASN A 253 10.52 -10.93 -22.49
CA ASN A 253 10.42 -11.19 -23.92
C ASN A 253 11.79 -11.34 -24.61
N LYS A 254 12.84 -10.68 -24.11
CA LYS A 254 14.23 -10.87 -24.58
C LYS A 254 14.67 -12.33 -24.52
N TYR A 255 14.14 -13.10 -23.57
CA TYR A 255 14.51 -14.50 -23.36
C TYR A 255 13.49 -15.50 -23.95
N LYS A 256 12.46 -15.01 -24.65
CA LYS A 256 11.48 -15.87 -25.31
C LYS A 256 12.16 -16.82 -26.30
N GLY A 257 11.77 -18.10 -26.26
CA GLY A 257 12.32 -19.15 -27.13
C GLY A 257 13.70 -19.68 -26.72
N LYS A 258 14.30 -19.16 -25.64
CA LYS A 258 15.58 -19.65 -25.13
C LYS A 258 15.37 -20.71 -24.04
N THR A 259 16.30 -21.66 -23.97
CA THR A 259 16.40 -22.62 -22.88
C THR A 259 16.87 -21.94 -21.59
N ILE A 260 16.53 -22.53 -20.43
CA ILE A 260 17.00 -22.03 -19.12
C ILE A 260 18.53 -21.95 -19.05
N LYS A 261 19.24 -22.89 -19.70
CA LYS A 261 20.70 -22.90 -19.79
C LYS A 261 21.24 -21.71 -20.59
N GLU A 262 20.62 -21.38 -21.71
CA GLU A 262 20.99 -20.21 -22.50
C GLU A 262 20.74 -18.92 -21.72
N VAL A 263 19.57 -18.78 -21.08
CA VAL A 263 19.26 -17.61 -20.25
C VAL A 263 20.29 -17.44 -19.14
N ALA A 264 20.62 -18.51 -18.42
CA ALA A 264 21.65 -18.48 -17.39
C ALA A 264 23.03 -18.07 -17.95
N SER A 265 23.37 -18.53 -19.16
CA SER A 265 24.61 -18.16 -19.86
C SER A 265 24.64 -16.66 -20.19
N PHE A 266 23.53 -16.10 -20.72
CA PHE A 266 23.41 -14.65 -20.96
C PHE A 266 23.58 -13.82 -19.68
N LEU A 267 23.12 -14.36 -18.54
CA LEU A 267 23.22 -13.71 -17.23
C LEU A 267 24.55 -13.98 -16.52
N LYS A 268 25.46 -14.76 -17.13
CA LYS A 268 26.70 -15.25 -16.48
C LYS A 268 26.42 -15.89 -15.11
N PHE A 269 25.35 -16.68 -15.04
CA PHE A 269 24.85 -17.32 -13.82
C PHE A 269 24.87 -18.84 -13.96
N ASN A 270 25.26 -19.55 -12.90
CA ASN A 270 25.29 -21.00 -12.90
C ASN A 270 23.89 -21.56 -12.66
N VAL A 271 23.45 -22.48 -13.53
CA VAL A 271 22.15 -23.16 -13.37
C VAL A 271 22.20 -24.07 -12.12
N PRO A 272 21.32 -23.87 -11.13
CA PRO A 272 21.24 -24.75 -9.98
C PRO A 272 20.88 -26.19 -10.39
N LYS A 273 21.40 -27.19 -9.67
CA LYS A 273 21.05 -28.61 -9.92
C LYS A 273 19.70 -29.04 -9.34
N SER A 274 19.01 -28.15 -8.63
CA SER A 274 17.74 -28.45 -7.95
C SER A 274 16.54 -28.40 -8.91
N LYS A 275 15.42 -29.01 -8.50
CA LYS A 275 14.13 -28.91 -9.22
C LYS A 275 13.63 -27.46 -9.40
N GLY A 276 14.18 -26.49 -8.65
CA GLY A 276 13.82 -25.07 -8.71
C GLY A 276 14.64 -24.22 -9.68
N ALA A 277 15.50 -24.82 -10.52
CA ALA A 277 16.44 -24.09 -11.36
C ALA A 277 15.79 -23.03 -12.27
N ALA A 278 14.68 -23.37 -12.95
CA ALA A 278 13.98 -22.46 -13.86
C ALA A 278 13.46 -21.19 -13.15
N PRO A 279 12.69 -21.28 -12.04
CA PRO A 279 12.29 -20.11 -11.27
C PRO A 279 13.46 -19.23 -10.81
N ILE A 280 14.57 -19.83 -10.38
CA ILE A 280 15.75 -19.08 -9.90
C ILE A 280 16.38 -18.27 -11.04
N VAL A 281 16.65 -18.92 -12.18
CA VAL A 281 17.24 -18.27 -13.35
C VAL A 281 16.33 -17.17 -13.89
N LEU A 282 15.02 -17.43 -13.97
CA LEU A 282 14.06 -16.44 -14.48
C LEU A 282 13.86 -15.26 -13.53
N ARG A 283 13.90 -15.48 -12.20
CA ARG A 283 13.96 -14.38 -11.22
C ARG A 283 15.18 -13.49 -11.45
N LYS A 284 16.35 -14.10 -11.64
CA LYS A 284 17.58 -13.36 -11.97
C LYS A 284 17.44 -12.57 -13.28
N ALA A 285 16.80 -13.16 -14.29
CA ALA A 285 16.57 -12.55 -15.59
C ALA A 285 15.72 -11.26 -15.53
N ILE A 286 14.79 -11.20 -14.58
CA ILE A 286 13.88 -10.07 -14.42
C ILE A 286 14.29 -9.06 -13.35
N GLY A 287 15.46 -9.23 -12.71
CA GLY A 287 16.03 -8.22 -11.82
C GLY A 287 16.13 -8.58 -10.34
N PHE A 288 15.89 -9.82 -9.93
CA PHE A 288 16.15 -10.24 -8.54
C PHE A 288 17.65 -10.49 -8.38
N ASN A 289 18.34 -9.86 -7.42
CA ASN A 289 19.75 -10.20 -7.21
C ASN A 289 19.93 -11.38 -6.30
N LYS A 290 19.10 -11.50 -5.27
CA LYS A 290 19.11 -12.59 -4.30
C LYS A 290 17.93 -13.53 -4.57
N GLU A 291 18.12 -14.83 -4.33
CA GLU A 291 17.05 -15.81 -4.56
C GLU A 291 15.87 -15.63 -3.59
N SER A 292 16.18 -15.32 -2.33
CA SER A 292 15.20 -15.16 -1.24
C SER A 292 14.66 -13.74 -1.08
N SER A 293 15.11 -12.79 -1.89
CA SER A 293 14.62 -11.41 -1.80
C SER A 293 13.20 -11.27 -2.33
N ARG A 294 12.55 -10.25 -1.79
CA ARG A 294 11.30 -9.70 -2.30
C ARG A 294 11.59 -8.39 -3.02
N ILE A 295 10.75 -8.03 -3.98
CA ILE A 295 10.84 -6.75 -4.69
C ILE A 295 9.76 -5.83 -4.16
N LYS A 296 10.14 -4.64 -3.68
CA LYS A 296 9.22 -3.68 -3.08
C LYS A 296 8.03 -3.40 -4.01
N GLU A 297 8.32 -3.06 -5.25
CA GLU A 297 7.33 -2.66 -6.26
C GLU A 297 6.42 -3.82 -6.67
N PHE A 298 6.91 -5.05 -6.65
CA PHE A 298 6.07 -6.22 -6.93
C PHE A 298 5.08 -6.41 -5.79
N ASP A 299 5.54 -6.36 -4.55
CA ASP A 299 4.67 -6.51 -3.39
C ASP A 299 3.67 -5.37 -3.24
N GLN A 300 4.07 -4.12 -3.51
CA GLN A 300 3.19 -2.94 -3.51
C GLN A 300 2.01 -3.12 -4.46
N LEU A 301 2.28 -3.68 -5.64
CA LEU A 301 1.32 -3.89 -6.70
C LEU A 301 0.62 -5.26 -6.63
N GLY A 302 0.94 -6.09 -5.65
CA GLY A 302 0.43 -7.46 -5.54
C GLY A 302 0.85 -8.37 -6.70
N ILE A 303 1.98 -8.09 -7.37
CA ILE A 303 2.50 -8.87 -8.49
C ILE A 303 3.15 -10.15 -7.96
N GLY A 304 2.44 -11.27 -8.11
CA GLY A 304 3.00 -12.60 -7.96
C GLY A 304 3.86 -12.99 -9.16
N PHE A 305 4.95 -13.73 -8.91
CA PHE A 305 5.78 -14.33 -9.96
C PHE A 305 5.67 -15.86 -9.92
N LYS A 306 5.23 -16.47 -11.03
CA LYS A 306 5.04 -17.92 -11.14
C LYS A 306 5.58 -18.44 -12.47
N THR A 307 6.49 -19.41 -12.39
CA THR A 307 6.86 -20.23 -13.54
C THR A 307 5.89 -21.40 -13.67
N ILE A 308 5.36 -21.64 -14.87
CA ILE A 308 4.47 -22.77 -15.14
C ILE A 308 5.19 -23.74 -16.10
N PRO A 309 5.45 -24.99 -15.70
CA PRO A 309 5.93 -26.00 -16.65
C PRO A 309 4.82 -26.33 -17.65
N VAL A 310 5.11 -26.25 -18.94
CA VAL A 310 4.19 -26.62 -20.03
C VAL A 310 4.78 -27.74 -20.87
N ARG A 311 3.93 -28.61 -21.41
CA ARG A 311 4.40 -29.68 -22.30
C ARG A 311 4.84 -29.11 -23.65
N GLU A 312 5.79 -29.79 -24.28
CA GLU A 312 6.35 -29.38 -25.57
C GLU A 312 5.39 -29.61 -26.74
N ASP A 313 4.57 -30.65 -26.65
CA ASP A 313 3.66 -31.10 -27.72
C ASP A 313 2.42 -30.20 -27.88
N ASP A 314 1.77 -29.83 -26.78
CA ASP A 314 0.48 -29.13 -26.78
C ASP A 314 0.45 -27.84 -25.95
N LEU A 315 1.58 -27.46 -25.35
CA LEU A 315 1.74 -26.27 -24.50
C LEU A 315 0.80 -26.22 -23.29
N ARG A 316 0.11 -27.31 -22.95
CA ARG A 316 -0.74 -27.34 -21.76
C ARG A 316 0.12 -27.44 -20.51
N PRO A 317 -0.34 -26.85 -19.38
CA PRO A 317 0.35 -27.01 -18.09
C PRO A 317 0.57 -28.47 -17.75
N PHE A 318 1.78 -28.79 -17.28
CA PHE A 318 2.14 -30.13 -16.84
C PHE A 318 1.41 -30.50 -15.54
N GLU A 319 1.10 -29.51 -14.72
CA GLU A 319 0.46 -29.65 -13.42
C GLU A 319 -0.37 -28.42 -13.07
N SER A 320 -1.29 -28.58 -12.11
CA SER A 320 -2.04 -27.46 -11.53
C SER A 320 -1.09 -26.48 -10.83
N THR A 321 -1.34 -25.18 -11.00
CA THR A 321 -0.58 -24.15 -10.27
C THR A 321 -1.00 -24.12 -8.81
N SER A 322 -0.06 -24.32 -7.89
CA SER A 322 -0.32 -24.22 -6.46
C SER A 322 -0.33 -22.78 -5.97
N PHE A 323 -1.24 -22.49 -5.04
CA PHE A 323 -1.30 -21.26 -4.25
C PHE A 323 -0.90 -21.54 -2.80
N PRO A 324 -0.56 -20.51 -2.00
CA PRO A 324 -0.20 -20.72 -0.60
C PRO A 324 -1.25 -21.52 0.16
N ILE A 325 -0.77 -22.36 1.09
CA ILE A 325 -1.63 -23.22 1.91
C ILE A 325 -2.66 -22.36 2.64
N ILE A 326 -3.93 -22.74 2.49
CA ILE A 326 -5.04 -22.11 3.20
C ILE A 326 -4.95 -22.52 4.66
N LYS A 327 -4.90 -21.53 5.55
CA LYS A 327 -4.98 -21.77 7.00
C LYS A 327 -6.38 -21.41 7.47
N PHE A 328 -7.17 -22.40 7.83
CA PHE A 328 -8.60 -22.21 8.14
C PHE A 328 -8.87 -21.14 9.20
N LYS A 329 -8.09 -21.08 10.28
CA LYS A 329 -8.25 -20.03 11.31
C LYS A 329 -7.93 -18.62 10.83
N GLU A 330 -7.01 -18.48 9.89
CA GLU A 330 -6.72 -17.17 9.28
C GLU A 330 -7.85 -16.81 8.31
N LEU A 331 -8.28 -17.76 7.47
CA LEU A 331 -9.40 -17.57 6.54
C LEU A 331 -10.70 -17.18 7.25
N GLU A 332 -11.06 -17.88 8.34
CA GLU A 332 -12.24 -17.56 9.17
C GLU A 332 -12.20 -16.15 9.75
N SER A 333 -11.00 -15.61 9.99
CA SER A 333 -10.82 -14.26 10.53
C SER A 333 -10.86 -13.15 9.47
N GLU A 334 -10.89 -13.49 8.18
CA GLU A 334 -10.97 -12.52 7.09
C GLU A 334 -12.39 -11.96 6.99
N GLN A 335 -12.53 -10.64 6.99
CA GLN A 335 -13.84 -9.99 7.08
C GLN A 335 -14.54 -9.83 5.73
N ASP A 336 -13.77 -9.71 4.65
CA ASP A 336 -14.26 -9.48 3.30
C ASP A 336 -13.30 -10.06 2.25
N TRP A 337 -13.82 -10.26 1.04
CA TRP A 337 -13.05 -10.79 -0.09
C TRP A 337 -11.95 -9.82 -0.51
N GLU A 338 -12.28 -8.52 -0.52
CA GLU A 338 -11.43 -7.42 -0.98
C GLU A 338 -10.08 -7.35 -0.25
N SER A 339 -10.09 -7.68 1.04
CA SER A 339 -8.91 -7.69 1.93
C SER A 339 -8.46 -9.10 2.30
N SER A 340 -9.06 -10.14 1.70
CA SER A 340 -8.67 -11.53 1.89
C SER A 340 -7.25 -11.80 1.38
N THR A 341 -6.55 -12.74 2.02
CA THR A 341 -5.21 -13.17 1.60
C THR A 341 -5.23 -13.79 0.19
N LEU A 342 -6.33 -14.46 -0.16
CA LEU A 342 -6.48 -15.08 -1.48
C LEU A 342 -6.68 -14.03 -2.59
N SER A 343 -7.53 -13.03 -2.37
CA SER A 343 -7.72 -11.93 -3.32
C SER A 343 -6.41 -11.20 -3.61
N GLU A 344 -5.61 -10.93 -2.57
CA GLU A 344 -4.27 -10.34 -2.74
C GLU A 344 -3.38 -11.21 -3.65
N HIS A 345 -3.34 -12.53 -3.44
CA HIS A 345 -2.54 -13.45 -4.25
C HIS A 345 -3.04 -13.60 -5.71
N LEU A 346 -4.34 -13.50 -5.93
CA LEU A 346 -4.94 -13.64 -7.26
C LEU A 346 -4.99 -12.33 -8.05
N SER A 347 -4.79 -11.19 -7.38
CA SER A 347 -4.96 -9.87 -7.97
C SER A 347 -4.13 -9.68 -9.24
N ARG A 348 -2.84 -10.05 -9.21
CA ARG A 348 -1.92 -9.90 -10.34
C ARG A 348 -0.85 -10.99 -10.30
N ILE A 349 -0.76 -11.80 -11.35
CA ILE A 349 0.27 -12.84 -11.44
C ILE A 349 0.95 -12.75 -12.81
N LEU A 350 2.27 -12.58 -12.78
CA LEU A 350 3.12 -12.79 -13.95
C LEU A 350 3.41 -14.28 -14.08
N PHE A 351 2.74 -14.92 -15.04
CA PHE A 351 2.98 -16.29 -15.43
C PHE A 351 4.06 -16.37 -16.51
N LEU A 352 5.11 -17.16 -16.25
CA LEU A 352 6.16 -17.49 -17.22
C LEU A 352 6.10 -18.98 -17.58
N PRO A 353 5.51 -19.34 -18.73
CA PRO A 353 5.55 -20.70 -19.24
C PRO A 353 6.98 -21.15 -19.54
N VAL A 354 7.35 -22.36 -19.11
CA VAL A 354 8.64 -22.99 -19.38
C VAL A 354 8.38 -24.36 -19.98
N ILE A 355 8.82 -24.57 -21.23
CA ILE A 355 8.66 -25.86 -21.91
C ILE A 355 9.46 -26.92 -21.17
N ARG A 356 8.81 -28.06 -20.95
CA ARG A 356 9.39 -29.29 -20.41
C ARG A 356 9.10 -30.42 -21.38
N THR A 357 10.16 -31.03 -21.91
CA THR A 357 10.06 -32.20 -22.78
C THR A 357 9.33 -33.32 -22.03
N THR A 358 8.26 -33.81 -22.65
CA THR A 358 7.56 -35.02 -22.25
C THR A 358 8.45 -36.21 -22.62
N LYS A 359 8.80 -37.04 -21.64
CA LYS A 359 9.47 -38.32 -21.92
C LYS A 359 8.52 -39.29 -22.59
#